data_AF-A0AA86MY32-F1
#
_entry.id   AF-A0AA86MY32-F1
#
_cell.length_a   1.000
_cell.length_b   1.000
_cell.length_c   1.000
_cell.angle_alpha   90.00
_cell.angle_beta   90.00
_cell.angle_gamma   90.00
#
_symmetry.space_group_name_H-M   'P 1'
#
loop_
_entity.id
_entity.type
_entity.pdbx_description
1 polymer ?
#
loop_
_entity_poly.entity_id
_entity_poly.type
_entity_poly.pdbx_seq_one_letter_code
_entity_poly.pdbx_strand_id
1 'polypeptide(L)'
;MTSLLFRSIRLIALAALPVALPAVAWAGTAAVRPGSGYLIASTPLDSTNPQYTSNDFRTYVVAGCIPKNLPFPGLVGSVWVACNDLDYAKDKVVESKFVSCLDIFSNGVLQGLFIKEVNNRTWESFRFSCRELQPDGTVGDRWEKGPFLFNYEKEGKLFESTVPTGRLSFGILEVYNQLQLRESLLQVAMEHAAAEDILEGGLKGRDPADIRFSEKVPDAFGLGGLIGIHHWQCPPGMVVTGAAIGHVPDKKGKHTRPVYLLLECRKLLHG
;
A
#
# COMPACT_ATOMS: atom_id res chain seq x y z
N MET A 1 34.20 76.18 38.87
CA MET A 1 35.21 75.40 39.61
C MET A 1 34.61 74.03 39.91
N THR A 2 35.31 72.96 39.48
CA THR A 2 35.44 71.60 40.10
C THR A 2 34.15 70.84 40.46
N SER A 3 33.92 69.55 40.21
CA SER A 3 34.77 68.36 40.01
C SER A 3 33.82 67.17 39.68
N LEU A 4 33.95 66.52 38.51
CA LEU A 4 34.44 65.14 38.28
C LEU A 4 33.81 63.96 39.09
N LEU A 5 33.29 62.99 38.30
CA LEU A 5 33.34 61.50 38.45
C LEU A 5 32.39 60.82 39.46
N PHE A 6 31.81 59.62 39.26
CA PHE A 6 32.08 58.49 38.35
C PHE A 6 30.87 57.51 38.30
N ARG A 7 30.70 56.82 37.16
CA ARG A 7 30.24 55.42 36.93
C ARG A 7 28.86 54.97 37.46
N SER A 8 28.00 54.54 36.54
CA SER A 8 27.84 53.09 36.24
C SER A 8 26.91 52.87 35.04
N ILE A 9 27.47 52.29 33.98
CA ILE A 9 26.75 51.76 32.83
C ILE A 9 26.11 50.43 33.25
N ARG A 10 24.80 50.27 33.08
CA ARG A 10 24.16 48.95 32.99
C ARG A 10 23.44 48.84 31.65
N LEU A 11 24.01 48.02 30.78
CA LEU A 11 23.29 47.36 29.69
C LEU A 11 22.08 46.62 30.28
N ILE A 12 20.89 46.85 29.74
CA ILE A 12 19.80 45.87 29.80
C ILE A 12 19.46 45.56 28.35
N ALA A 13 19.92 44.39 27.90
CA ALA A 13 19.41 43.72 26.73
C ALA A 13 18.00 43.22 27.05
N LEU A 14 16.97 43.73 26.36
CA LEU A 14 15.66 43.08 26.34
C LEU A 14 15.56 42.29 25.03
N ALA A 15 15.51 40.97 25.20
CA ALA A 15 15.40 39.98 24.15
C ALA A 15 14.10 40.14 23.35
N ALA A 16 14.22 40.04 22.03
CA ALA A 16 13.09 39.80 21.15
C ALA A 16 12.51 38.40 21.46
N LEU A 17 11.28 38.35 21.96
CA LEU A 17 10.47 37.13 22.04
C LEU A 17 10.00 36.77 20.62
N PRO A 18 10.30 35.58 20.08
CA PRO A 18 9.54 35.07 18.97
C PRO A 18 8.19 34.59 19.51
N VAL A 19 7.11 35.15 18.98
CA VAL A 19 5.75 34.65 19.17
C VAL A 19 5.70 33.27 18.51
N ALA A 20 5.88 32.22 19.32
CA ALA A 20 5.60 30.86 18.92
C ALA A 20 4.07 30.73 18.79
N LEU A 21 3.59 30.74 17.55
CA LEU A 21 2.25 30.24 17.24
C LEU A 21 2.17 28.79 17.72
N PRO A 22 1.12 28.38 18.46
CA PRO A 22 0.94 26.97 18.75
C PRO A 22 0.62 26.29 17.41
N ALA A 23 1.56 25.48 16.92
CA ALA A 23 1.25 24.48 15.93
C ALA A 23 0.20 23.56 16.56
N VAL A 24 -1.06 23.72 16.13
CA VAL A 24 -2.13 22.81 16.51
C VAL A 24 -1.83 21.50 15.77
N ALA A 25 -0.99 20.67 16.38
CA ALA A 25 -0.86 19.28 16.01
C ALA A 25 -2.20 18.62 16.34
N TRP A 26 -3.06 18.45 15.33
CA TRP A 26 -4.15 17.50 15.41
C TRP A 26 -3.54 16.11 15.39
N ALA A 27 -3.01 15.68 16.53
CA ALA A 27 -2.77 14.28 16.78
C ALA A 27 -4.15 13.63 16.87
N GLY A 28 -4.62 13.09 15.74
CA GLY A 28 -5.74 12.16 15.73
C GLY A 28 -5.31 10.95 16.55
N THR A 29 -5.60 10.95 17.83
CA THR A 29 -5.43 9.79 18.69
C THR A 29 -6.41 8.74 18.21
N ALA A 30 -5.92 7.71 17.49
CA ALA A 30 -6.64 6.46 17.35
C ALA A 30 -6.82 5.91 18.77
N ALA A 31 -7.99 6.13 19.38
CA ALA A 31 -8.27 5.68 20.72
C ALA A 31 -8.40 4.16 20.70
N VAL A 32 -7.31 3.47 21.02
CA VAL A 32 -7.35 2.04 21.34
C VAL A 32 -8.07 1.92 22.68
N ARG A 33 -9.19 1.19 22.71
CA ARG A 33 -9.84 0.88 23.99
C ARG A 33 -8.93 -0.09 24.75
N PRO A 34 -8.51 0.21 25.98
CA PRO A 34 -7.73 -0.75 26.76
C PRO A 34 -8.50 -2.06 26.92
N GLY A 35 -7.89 -3.19 26.54
CA GLY A 35 -8.44 -4.54 26.63
C GLY A 35 -9.15 -5.07 25.38
N SER A 36 -8.90 -4.52 24.18
CA SER A 36 -9.60 -4.89 22.95
C SER A 36 -8.67 -5.39 21.82
N GLY A 37 -7.78 -6.34 22.09
CA GLY A 37 -7.09 -7.17 21.09
C GLY A 37 -6.55 -6.43 19.86
N TYR A 38 -6.52 -7.09 18.70
CA TYR A 38 -6.05 -6.49 17.45
C TYR A 38 -7.08 -5.58 16.75
N LEU A 39 -6.61 -4.46 16.22
CA LEU A 39 -7.39 -3.37 15.63
C LEU A 39 -6.65 -2.76 14.43
N ILE A 40 -7.39 -2.34 13.40
CA ILE A 40 -6.89 -1.52 12.30
C ILE A 40 -7.09 -0.04 12.61
N ALA A 41 -6.04 0.76 12.41
CA ALA A 41 -6.14 2.21 12.57
C ALA A 41 -7.17 2.81 11.59
N SER A 42 -8.21 3.46 12.11
CA SER A 42 -9.29 4.05 11.31
C SER A 42 -9.07 5.51 10.94
N THR A 43 -7.92 6.10 11.30
CA THR A 43 -7.58 7.52 11.10
C THR A 43 -7.91 7.99 9.67
N PRO A 44 -8.68 9.10 9.51
CA PRO A 44 -9.06 9.59 8.20
C PRO A 44 -7.84 10.13 7.41
N LEU A 45 -7.98 10.21 6.08
CA LEU A 45 -7.02 10.96 5.26
C LEU A 45 -7.08 12.44 5.62
N ASP A 46 -5.96 13.14 5.43
CA ASP A 46 -5.97 14.59 5.45
C ASP A 46 -6.95 15.09 4.37
N SER A 47 -8.01 15.78 4.80
CA SER A 47 -9.05 16.31 3.91
C SER A 47 -8.55 17.39 2.94
N THR A 48 -7.34 17.92 3.16
CA THR A 48 -6.78 19.03 2.37
C THR A 48 -6.00 18.57 1.14
N ASN A 49 -5.67 17.28 1.01
CA ASN A 49 -4.94 16.75 -0.15
C ASN A 49 -5.53 15.39 -0.57
N PRO A 50 -6.44 15.35 -1.56
CA PRO A 50 -7.41 14.26 -1.70
C PRO A 50 -6.89 12.97 -2.35
N GLN A 51 -5.61 12.87 -2.72
CA GLN A 51 -5.04 11.65 -3.31
C GLN A 51 -3.65 11.37 -2.75
N TYR A 52 -3.47 10.15 -2.20
CA TYR A 52 -2.17 9.56 -1.87
C TYR A 52 -1.38 10.22 -0.73
N THR A 53 -2.06 10.76 0.29
CA THR A 53 -1.37 11.21 1.51
C THR A 53 -0.99 10.03 2.41
N SER A 54 0.20 10.10 3.00
CA SER A 54 0.66 9.16 4.02
C SER A 54 0.75 9.85 5.38
N ASN A 55 0.46 9.11 6.44
CA ASN A 55 0.71 9.49 7.83
C ASN A 55 1.18 8.25 8.62
N ASP A 56 1.42 8.41 9.92
CA ASP A 56 1.91 7.32 10.78
C ASP A 56 0.97 6.11 10.88
N PHE A 57 -0.29 6.26 10.47
CA PHE A 57 -1.33 5.23 10.58
C PHE A 57 -1.77 4.65 9.23
N ARG A 58 -1.49 5.34 8.12
CA ARG A 58 -1.96 4.98 6.79
C ARG A 58 -0.97 5.42 5.73
N THR A 59 -0.68 4.53 4.78
CA THR A 59 0.09 4.86 3.57
C THR A 59 -0.45 4.09 2.38
N TYR A 60 0.11 4.35 1.21
CA TYR A 60 -0.14 3.58 -0.01
C TYR A 60 1.14 2.94 -0.53
N VAL A 61 0.98 1.77 -1.14
CA VAL A 61 2.03 1.06 -1.87
C VAL A 61 1.55 0.86 -3.30
N VAL A 62 2.43 1.12 -4.28
CA VAL A 62 2.14 0.93 -5.71
C VAL A 62 3.01 -0.19 -6.24
N ALA A 63 2.39 -1.26 -6.72
CA ALA A 63 3.05 -2.44 -7.26
C ALA A 63 2.96 -2.48 -8.80
N GLY A 64 4.07 -2.80 -9.46
CA GLY A 64 4.09 -3.14 -10.89
C GLY A 64 4.37 -2.01 -11.89
N CYS A 65 5.02 -0.89 -11.58
CA CYS A 65 5.17 0.16 -12.61
C CYS A 65 6.35 -0.02 -13.56
N ILE A 66 6.20 0.58 -14.74
CA ILE A 66 7.12 0.50 -15.88
C ILE A 66 8.03 1.74 -15.89
N PRO A 67 9.37 1.59 -15.92
CA PRO A 67 10.29 2.73 -15.97
C PRO A 67 10.21 3.50 -17.31
N LYS A 68 10.36 4.83 -17.21
CA LYS A 68 10.16 5.80 -18.31
C LYS A 68 11.24 5.74 -19.41
N ASN A 69 12.49 5.45 -19.07
CA ASN A 69 13.65 5.30 -19.99
C ASN A 69 14.86 4.91 -19.13
N LEU A 70 15.66 3.92 -19.54
CA LEU A 70 17.00 3.72 -18.95
C LEU A 70 17.93 4.82 -19.50
N PRO A 71 18.66 5.57 -18.66
CA PRO A 71 19.34 6.78 -19.14
C PRO A 71 20.66 6.52 -19.89
N PHE A 72 21.27 5.32 -19.86
CA PHE A 72 22.55 5.08 -20.54
C PHE A 72 22.74 3.64 -21.04
N PRO A 73 23.36 3.42 -22.23
CA PRO A 73 23.87 2.12 -22.65
C PRO A 73 25.23 1.87 -21.97
N GLY A 74 25.26 1.11 -20.88
CA GLY A 74 26.51 0.79 -20.19
C GLY A 74 26.38 -0.16 -19.00
N LEU A 75 27.46 -0.91 -18.74
CA LEU A 75 27.65 -1.83 -17.62
C LEU A 75 28.08 -1.08 -16.35
N VAL A 76 27.18 -0.77 -15.41
CA VAL A 76 27.40 -0.83 -13.95
C VAL A 76 26.03 -0.84 -13.25
N GLY A 77 25.84 -1.72 -12.26
CA GLY A 77 24.60 -1.81 -11.48
C GLY A 77 24.43 -0.67 -10.49
N SER A 78 23.18 -0.22 -10.30
CA SER A 78 22.63 0.27 -9.02
C SER A 78 21.13 0.58 -9.15
N VAL A 79 20.37 0.00 -8.21
CA VAL A 79 19.19 0.55 -7.52
C VAL A 79 17.90 0.83 -8.31
N TRP A 80 16.92 -0.02 -8.03
CA TRP A 80 15.50 0.12 -8.35
C TRP A 80 14.87 1.20 -7.45
N VAL A 81 14.09 2.13 -8.02
CA VAL A 81 13.32 3.14 -7.26
C VAL A 81 11.84 2.80 -7.36
N ALA A 82 11.14 2.82 -6.23
CA ALA A 82 9.69 2.69 -6.13
C ALA A 82 8.99 3.70 -7.05
N CYS A 83 7.84 3.31 -7.60
CA CYS A 83 7.05 4.14 -8.50
C CYS A 83 6.34 5.32 -7.80
N ASN A 84 7.09 6.21 -7.16
CA ASN A 84 6.48 7.32 -6.42
C ASN A 84 5.92 8.41 -7.34
N ASP A 85 6.04 8.29 -8.66
CA ASP A 85 5.48 9.24 -9.61
C ASP A 85 4.29 8.62 -10.38
N LEU A 86 3.16 8.49 -9.68
CA LEU A 86 1.87 8.17 -10.28
C LEU A 86 1.45 9.23 -11.31
N ASP A 87 1.92 10.48 -11.19
CA ASP A 87 1.54 11.57 -12.08
C ASP A 87 1.92 11.27 -13.54
N TYR A 88 3.01 10.53 -13.77
CA TYR A 88 3.37 10.07 -15.12
C TYR A 88 2.39 9.05 -15.73
N ALA A 89 1.74 8.23 -14.90
CA ALA A 89 0.82 7.20 -15.35
C ALA A 89 -0.62 7.72 -15.49
N LYS A 90 -1.00 8.77 -14.74
CA LYS A 90 -2.37 9.29 -14.65
C LYS A 90 -3.03 9.56 -16.01
N ASP A 91 -2.30 10.11 -16.98
CA ASP A 91 -2.85 10.43 -18.31
C ASP A 91 -2.92 9.23 -19.27
N LYS A 92 -2.32 8.10 -18.89
CA LYS A 92 -2.14 6.92 -19.77
C LYS A 92 -2.92 5.71 -19.31
N VAL A 93 -3.47 5.75 -18.10
CA VAL A 93 -4.19 4.65 -17.48
C VAL A 93 -5.55 5.12 -17.01
N VAL A 94 -6.50 4.20 -16.99
CA VAL A 94 -7.75 4.36 -16.27
C VAL A 94 -7.53 3.76 -14.89
N GLU A 95 -7.68 4.57 -13.85
CA GLU A 95 -7.65 4.12 -12.46
C GLU A 95 -9.08 3.74 -12.03
N SER A 96 -9.23 2.55 -11.43
CA SER A 96 -10.50 2.12 -10.88
C SER A 96 -10.91 2.96 -9.67
N LYS A 97 -12.19 2.91 -9.29
CA LYS A 97 -12.59 3.38 -7.96
C LYS A 97 -11.77 2.65 -6.88
N PHE A 98 -11.30 3.41 -5.89
CA PHE A 98 -10.67 2.84 -4.71
C PHE A 98 -11.69 2.15 -3.80
N VAL A 99 -11.36 0.97 -3.29
CA VAL A 99 -12.19 0.19 -2.37
C VAL A 99 -11.43 -0.04 -1.07
N SER A 100 -11.98 0.42 0.05
CA SER A 100 -11.48 0.08 1.39
C SER A 100 -12.34 -1.02 2.02
N CYS A 101 -11.69 -2.01 2.63
CA CYS A 101 -12.35 -2.99 3.49
C CYS A 101 -12.94 -2.34 4.75
N LEU A 102 -12.47 -1.15 5.13
CA LEU A 102 -13.05 -0.37 6.23
C LEU A 102 -14.42 0.24 5.90
N ASP A 103 -14.76 0.34 4.61
CA ASP A 103 -16.11 0.72 4.18
C ASP A 103 -17.11 -0.45 4.33
N ILE A 104 -16.61 -1.68 4.50
CA ILE A 104 -17.40 -2.92 4.59
C ILE A 104 -17.46 -3.43 6.04
N PHE A 105 -16.33 -3.39 6.75
CA PHE A 105 -16.18 -3.84 8.13
C PHE A 105 -15.42 -2.78 8.93
N SER A 106 -15.83 -2.49 10.16
CA SER A 106 -15.11 -1.53 11.02
C SER A 106 -13.65 -1.92 11.31
N ASN A 107 -13.33 -3.21 11.24
CA ASN A 107 -11.98 -3.77 11.39
C ASN A 107 -11.56 -4.57 10.14
N GLY A 108 -11.91 -4.06 8.95
CA GLY A 108 -11.74 -4.78 7.69
C GLY A 108 -10.29 -4.88 7.19
N VAL A 109 -9.91 -6.07 6.74
CA VAL A 109 -8.63 -6.36 6.08
C VAL A 109 -8.85 -7.04 4.73
N LEU A 110 -7.93 -6.83 3.79
CA LEU A 110 -7.96 -7.47 2.47
C LEU A 110 -7.48 -8.92 2.59
N GLN A 111 -8.28 -9.87 2.08
CA GLN A 111 -8.06 -11.31 2.29
C GLN A 111 -8.01 -12.14 1.01
N GLY A 112 -8.36 -11.57 -0.14
CA GLY A 112 -8.23 -12.28 -1.39
C GLY A 112 -8.31 -11.38 -2.62
N LEU A 113 -7.74 -11.85 -3.70
CA LEU A 113 -7.77 -11.25 -5.03
C LEU A 113 -8.35 -12.24 -6.04
N PHE A 114 -9.15 -11.72 -6.96
CA PHE A 114 -9.86 -12.49 -7.98
C PHE A 114 -9.60 -11.84 -9.32
N ILE A 115 -8.92 -12.57 -10.20
CA ILE A 115 -8.53 -12.12 -11.53
C ILE A 115 -9.22 -13.02 -12.53
N LYS A 116 -10.00 -12.47 -13.45
CA LYS A 116 -10.40 -13.20 -14.65
C LYS A 116 -9.47 -12.83 -15.79
N GLU A 117 -8.55 -13.71 -16.12
CA GLU A 117 -7.57 -13.50 -17.19
C GLU A 117 -8.08 -14.06 -18.52
N VAL A 118 -8.10 -13.23 -19.54
CA VAL A 118 -8.46 -13.61 -20.91
C VAL A 118 -7.31 -14.34 -21.59
N ASN A 119 -6.12 -13.76 -21.51
CA ASN A 119 -4.85 -14.34 -21.92
C ASN A 119 -3.73 -13.56 -21.23
N ASN A 120 -2.53 -14.14 -21.18
CA ASN A 120 -1.34 -13.57 -20.55
C ASN A 120 -1.34 -12.02 -20.44
N ARG A 121 -1.59 -11.51 -19.22
CA ARG A 121 -1.60 -10.07 -18.89
C ARG A 121 -2.76 -9.24 -19.49
N THR A 122 -3.83 -9.88 -19.93
CA THR A 122 -5.09 -9.22 -20.31
C THR A 122 -6.23 -9.75 -19.47
N TRP A 123 -6.93 -8.85 -18.79
CA TRP A 123 -7.93 -9.20 -17.79
C TRP A 123 -9.32 -8.76 -18.26
N GLU A 124 -10.30 -9.65 -18.05
CA GLU A 124 -11.73 -9.37 -18.17
C GLU A 124 -12.18 -8.56 -16.96
N SER A 125 -11.86 -9.02 -15.76
CA SER A 125 -12.30 -8.40 -14.52
C SER A 125 -11.32 -8.62 -13.38
N PHE A 126 -11.41 -7.73 -12.41
CA PHE A 126 -10.61 -7.77 -11.19
C PHE A 126 -11.41 -7.29 -10.00
N ARG A 127 -11.26 -7.97 -8.87
CA ARG A 127 -11.80 -7.53 -7.57
C ARG A 127 -11.01 -8.11 -6.42
N PHE A 128 -11.19 -7.50 -5.26
CA PHE A 128 -10.67 -8.01 -3.99
C PHE A 128 -11.80 -8.49 -3.09
N SER A 129 -11.44 -9.13 -1.99
CA SER A 129 -12.36 -9.46 -0.92
C SER A 129 -11.82 -9.06 0.43
N CYS A 130 -12.75 -8.84 1.34
CA CYS A 130 -12.51 -8.34 2.67
C CYS A 130 -13.07 -9.31 3.71
N ARG A 131 -12.41 -9.36 4.87
CA ARG A 131 -12.94 -9.98 6.08
C ARG A 131 -12.67 -9.08 7.28
N GLU A 132 -13.41 -9.33 8.35
CA GLU A 132 -13.24 -8.62 9.62
C GLU A 132 -12.12 -9.25 10.46
N LEU A 133 -11.12 -8.46 10.83
CA LEU A 133 -10.10 -8.80 11.81
C LEU A 133 -10.75 -8.96 13.19
N GLN A 134 -10.48 -10.09 13.83
CA GLN A 134 -10.93 -10.40 15.18
C GLN A 134 -9.91 -9.96 16.23
N PRO A 135 -10.33 -9.78 17.50
CA PRO A 135 -9.43 -9.36 18.57
C PRO A 135 -8.25 -10.30 18.81
N ASP A 136 -8.35 -11.58 18.42
CA ASP A 136 -7.28 -12.58 18.56
C ASP A 136 -6.26 -12.58 17.42
N GLY A 137 -6.46 -11.74 16.39
CA GLY A 137 -5.56 -11.62 15.24
C GLY A 137 -5.93 -12.51 14.06
N THR A 138 -6.99 -13.31 14.18
CA THR A 138 -7.59 -14.07 13.07
C THR A 138 -8.59 -13.22 12.30
N VAL A 139 -9.11 -13.74 11.18
CA VAL A 139 -10.24 -13.13 10.48
C VAL A 139 -11.52 -13.95 10.61
N GLY A 140 -12.64 -13.25 10.74
CA GLY A 140 -13.95 -13.86 10.90
C GLY A 140 -14.42 -14.65 9.68
N ASP A 141 -15.47 -15.44 9.86
CA ASP A 141 -16.05 -16.29 8.82
C ASP A 141 -16.73 -15.49 7.70
N ARG A 142 -17.23 -14.30 8.03
CA ARG A 142 -17.92 -13.45 7.07
C ARG A 142 -16.94 -12.94 6.02
N TRP A 143 -17.18 -13.33 4.78
CA TRP A 143 -16.32 -13.02 3.64
C TRP A 143 -17.09 -12.27 2.56
N GLU A 144 -16.72 -11.02 2.34
CA GLU A 144 -17.39 -10.15 1.37
C GLU A 144 -16.47 -9.87 0.18
N LYS A 145 -16.94 -10.19 -1.03
CA LYS A 145 -16.24 -9.79 -2.25
C LYS A 145 -16.60 -8.33 -2.55
N GLY A 146 -15.61 -7.49 -2.75
CA GLY A 146 -15.80 -6.13 -3.19
C GLY A 146 -16.43 -6.05 -4.59
N PRO A 147 -16.83 -4.85 -5.02
CA PRO A 147 -17.28 -4.63 -6.39
C PRO A 147 -16.15 -4.98 -7.37
N PHE A 148 -16.53 -5.28 -8.62
CA PHE A 148 -15.55 -5.34 -9.70
C PHE A 148 -14.93 -3.96 -9.91
N LEU A 149 -13.60 -3.89 -9.83
CA LEU A 149 -12.84 -2.67 -10.09
C LEU A 149 -12.88 -2.29 -11.58
N PHE A 150 -13.03 -3.30 -12.43
CA PHE A 150 -13.47 -3.20 -13.82
C PHE A 150 -14.08 -4.53 -14.24
N ASN A 151 -14.90 -4.51 -15.30
CA ASN A 151 -15.51 -5.69 -15.87
C ASN A 151 -15.76 -5.47 -17.36
N TYR A 152 -15.11 -6.26 -18.21
CA TYR A 152 -15.20 -6.20 -19.66
C TYR A 152 -15.89 -7.45 -20.24
N GLU A 153 -16.27 -7.39 -21.51
CA GLU A 153 -17.15 -8.40 -22.12
C GLU A 153 -16.45 -9.71 -22.53
N LYS A 154 -15.12 -9.71 -22.68
CA LYS A 154 -14.42 -10.90 -23.18
C LYS A 154 -14.19 -11.90 -22.05
N GLU A 155 -14.81 -13.08 -22.18
CA GLU A 155 -14.68 -14.17 -21.22
C GLU A 155 -13.21 -14.54 -20.94
N GLY A 156 -12.86 -14.58 -19.66
CA GLY A 156 -11.57 -15.05 -19.16
C GLY A 156 -11.67 -16.22 -18.18
N LYS A 157 -10.53 -16.84 -17.89
CA LYS A 157 -10.37 -17.86 -16.86
C LYS A 157 -10.22 -17.20 -15.49
N LEU A 158 -11.01 -17.66 -14.52
CA LEU A 158 -10.94 -17.19 -13.14
C LEU A 158 -9.72 -17.80 -12.43
N PHE A 159 -8.98 -16.93 -11.75
CA PHE A 159 -7.93 -17.26 -10.81
C PHE A 159 -8.19 -16.55 -9.48
N GLU A 160 -7.87 -17.22 -8.38
CA GLU A 160 -8.08 -16.71 -7.03
C GLU A 160 -6.80 -16.88 -6.21
N SER A 161 -6.47 -15.88 -5.41
CA SER A 161 -5.39 -15.97 -4.44
C SER A 161 -5.89 -15.44 -3.11
N THR A 162 -5.79 -16.23 -2.06
CA THR A 162 -6.46 -15.99 -0.78
C THR A 162 -5.52 -16.24 0.38
N VAL A 163 -5.69 -15.47 1.44
CA VAL A 163 -4.90 -15.59 2.66
C VAL A 163 -5.61 -16.52 3.66
N PRO A 164 -4.86 -17.40 4.36
CA PRO A 164 -5.45 -18.26 5.40
C PRO A 164 -6.07 -17.44 6.55
N THR A 165 -7.11 -17.97 7.18
CA THR A 165 -7.90 -17.26 8.22
C THR A 165 -7.11 -16.84 9.46
N GLY A 166 -5.99 -17.50 9.77
CA GLY A 166 -5.10 -17.12 10.86
C GLY A 166 -4.04 -16.08 10.49
N ARG A 167 -4.14 -15.43 9.32
CA ARG A 167 -3.09 -14.57 8.78
C ARG A 167 -3.66 -13.32 8.12
N LEU A 168 -2.85 -12.27 8.10
CA LEU A 168 -3.19 -10.96 7.54
C LEU A 168 -2.29 -10.68 6.34
N SER A 169 -2.87 -10.12 5.29
CA SER A 169 -2.11 -9.64 4.14
C SER A 169 -1.40 -8.34 4.50
N PHE A 170 -0.12 -8.23 4.13
CA PHE A 170 0.68 -7.02 4.36
C PHE A 170 1.48 -6.62 3.11
N GLY A 171 1.18 -7.21 1.95
CA GLY A 171 1.82 -6.86 0.70
C GLY A 171 1.42 -7.80 -0.42
N ILE A 172 2.06 -7.62 -1.57
CA ILE A 172 1.98 -8.56 -2.68
C ILE A 172 3.37 -8.90 -3.22
N LEU A 173 3.51 -10.16 -3.59
CA LEU A 173 4.62 -10.69 -4.37
C LEU A 173 4.27 -10.55 -5.83
N GLU A 174 5.02 -9.77 -6.58
CA GLU A 174 4.93 -9.72 -8.04
C GLU A 174 5.98 -10.65 -8.65
N VAL A 175 5.56 -11.51 -9.55
CA VAL A 175 6.44 -12.26 -10.43
C VAL A 175 6.42 -11.58 -11.79
N TYR A 176 7.59 -11.41 -12.40
CA TYR A 176 7.77 -10.77 -13.70
C TYR A 176 8.77 -11.53 -14.57
N ASN A 177 8.76 -11.26 -15.87
CA ASN A 177 9.74 -11.81 -16.81
C ASN A 177 10.98 -10.89 -16.85
N GLN A 178 12.12 -11.35 -16.35
CA GLN A 178 13.37 -10.57 -16.33
C GLN A 178 13.89 -10.22 -17.72
N LEU A 179 13.56 -11.02 -18.74
CA LEU A 179 13.96 -10.73 -20.12
C LEU A 179 13.06 -9.68 -20.77
N GLN A 180 11.89 -9.44 -20.19
CA GLN A 180 10.90 -8.48 -20.66
C GLN A 180 10.59 -7.46 -19.55
N LEU A 181 11.62 -6.69 -19.16
CA LEU A 181 11.59 -5.64 -18.11
C LEU A 181 10.57 -4.49 -18.37
N ARG A 182 9.77 -4.58 -19.43
CA ARG A 182 8.72 -3.62 -19.78
C ARG A 182 7.33 -4.08 -19.35
N GLU A 183 7.22 -5.29 -18.81
CA GLU A 183 5.95 -5.95 -18.53
C GLU A 183 5.86 -6.26 -17.03
N SER A 184 4.83 -5.70 -16.41
CA SER A 184 4.53 -5.85 -14.99
C SER A 184 3.25 -6.63 -14.74
N LEU A 185 3.07 -7.06 -13.49
CA LEU A 185 1.94 -7.81 -12.96
C LEU A 185 1.63 -9.09 -13.76
N LEU A 186 2.69 -9.86 -14.06
CA LEU A 186 2.56 -11.14 -14.76
C LEU A 186 1.90 -12.19 -13.87
N GLN A 187 2.38 -12.34 -12.64
CA GLN A 187 1.69 -13.08 -11.60
C GLN A 187 1.78 -12.31 -10.29
N VAL A 188 0.77 -12.46 -9.45
CA VAL A 188 0.73 -11.89 -8.12
C VAL A 188 0.38 -12.97 -7.10
N ALA A 189 1.00 -12.89 -5.93
CA ALA A 189 0.55 -13.57 -4.73
C ALA A 189 0.43 -12.55 -3.60
N MET A 190 -0.39 -12.86 -2.59
CA MET A 190 -0.49 -12.04 -1.40
C MET A 190 0.58 -12.46 -0.41
N GLU A 191 1.31 -11.51 0.14
CA GLU A 191 2.23 -11.74 1.25
C GLU A 191 1.46 -11.66 2.56
N HIS A 192 1.63 -12.67 3.41
CA HIS A 192 0.86 -12.77 4.64
C HIS A 192 1.63 -13.34 5.82
N ALA A 193 1.34 -12.80 7.00
CA ALA A 193 1.96 -13.14 8.27
C ALA A 193 0.90 -13.22 9.39
N ALA A 194 1.24 -13.81 10.54
CA ALA A 194 0.38 -13.75 11.70
C ALA A 194 0.31 -12.30 12.21
N ALA A 195 -0.80 -11.92 12.84
CA ALA A 195 -0.97 -10.57 13.39
C ALA A 195 0.14 -10.20 14.40
N GLU A 196 0.55 -11.18 15.23
CA GLU A 196 1.64 -11.00 16.20
C GLU A 196 2.99 -10.71 15.53
N ASP A 197 3.34 -11.44 14.47
CA ASP A 197 4.60 -11.26 13.74
C ASP A 197 4.66 -9.89 13.07
N ILE A 198 3.53 -9.43 12.52
CA ILE A 198 3.41 -8.12 11.89
C ILE A 198 3.57 -7.01 12.93
N LEU A 199 2.90 -7.15 14.08
CA LEU A 199 2.99 -6.18 15.17
C LEU A 199 4.42 -6.12 15.74
N GLU A 200 5.02 -7.27 16.02
CA GLU A 200 6.39 -7.36 16.55
C GLU A 200 7.41 -6.78 15.56
N GLY A 201 7.25 -7.10 14.27
CA GLY A 201 8.04 -6.51 13.19
C GLY A 201 7.93 -4.99 13.17
N GLY A 202 6.70 -4.47 13.23
CA GLY A 202 6.41 -3.04 13.31
C GLY A 202 7.07 -2.33 14.49
N LEU A 203 7.00 -2.90 15.69
CA LEU A 203 7.64 -2.34 16.89
C LEU A 203 9.17 -2.29 16.77
N LYS A 204 9.75 -3.18 15.96
CA LYS A 204 11.19 -3.27 15.71
C LYS A 204 11.63 -2.58 14.40
N GLY A 205 10.70 -1.99 13.64
CA GLY A 205 10.98 -1.39 12.35
C GLY A 205 11.51 -2.37 11.29
N ARG A 206 11.07 -3.62 11.33
CA ARG A 206 11.50 -4.71 10.43
C ARG A 206 10.33 -5.52 9.90
N ASP A 207 10.57 -6.35 8.89
CA ASP A 207 9.56 -7.24 8.35
C ASP A 207 9.16 -8.37 9.32
N PRO A 208 7.98 -9.00 9.16
CA PRO A 208 7.55 -10.13 9.96
C PRO A 208 8.54 -11.31 9.88
N ALA A 209 8.64 -12.09 10.95
CA ALA A 209 9.59 -13.21 11.01
C ALA A 209 9.20 -14.41 10.11
N ASP A 210 7.90 -14.71 10.01
CA ASP A 210 7.36 -15.79 9.18
C ASP A 210 6.52 -15.21 8.03
N ILE A 211 7.16 -14.85 6.92
CA ILE A 211 6.47 -14.40 5.71
C ILE A 211 6.07 -15.60 4.86
N ARG A 212 4.81 -15.66 4.46
CA ARG A 212 4.26 -16.68 3.56
C ARG A 212 3.57 -16.02 2.38
N PHE A 213 3.36 -16.81 1.33
CA PHE A 213 2.75 -16.37 0.09
C PHE A 213 1.55 -17.26 -0.22
N SER A 214 0.46 -16.65 -0.66
CA SER A 214 -0.64 -17.37 -1.26
C SER A 214 -0.28 -17.90 -2.65
N GLU A 215 -1.22 -18.58 -3.31
CA GLU A 215 -1.02 -19.08 -4.67
C GLU A 215 -0.71 -17.92 -5.65
N LYS A 216 0.28 -18.12 -6.52
CA LYS A 216 0.66 -17.14 -7.54
C LYS A 216 -0.32 -17.24 -8.71
N VAL A 217 -0.96 -16.12 -9.04
CA VAL A 217 -1.98 -16.06 -10.08
C VAL A 217 -1.84 -14.81 -10.94
N PRO A 218 -2.21 -14.85 -12.23
CA PRO A 218 -2.57 -16.02 -13.03
C PRO A 218 -1.40 -17.01 -13.24
N ASP A 219 -1.68 -18.26 -13.61
CA ASP A 219 -0.63 -19.23 -13.98
C ASP A 219 -0.07 -18.87 -15.37
N ALA A 220 1.02 -18.08 -15.39
CA ALA A 220 1.58 -17.50 -16.60
C ALA A 220 2.78 -18.29 -17.16
N PHE A 221 3.23 -19.35 -16.49
CA PHE A 221 4.46 -20.07 -16.86
C PHE A 221 4.24 -21.19 -17.86
N GLY A 222 4.04 -20.81 -19.12
CA GLY A 222 4.23 -21.67 -20.29
C GLY A 222 5.33 -21.19 -21.25
N LEU A 223 6.03 -20.10 -20.93
CA LEU A 223 6.74 -19.28 -21.93
C LEU A 223 8.27 -19.31 -21.91
N GLY A 224 8.92 -20.14 -21.09
CA GLY A 224 10.39 -20.31 -21.14
C GLY A 224 11.16 -18.98 -21.01
N GLY A 225 11.26 -18.43 -19.80
CA GLY A 225 11.97 -17.18 -19.53
C GLY A 225 12.59 -17.14 -18.14
N LEU A 226 13.48 -16.17 -17.91
CA LEU A 226 14.06 -15.90 -16.59
C LEU A 226 13.04 -15.19 -15.71
N ILE A 227 12.79 -15.75 -14.53
CA ILE A 227 11.77 -15.29 -13.59
C ILE A 227 12.39 -14.30 -12.60
N GLY A 228 11.73 -13.15 -12.43
CA GLY A 228 12.07 -12.14 -11.43
C GLY A 228 10.95 -12.01 -10.42
N ILE A 229 11.30 -11.54 -9.23
CA ILE A 229 10.37 -11.36 -8.11
C ILE A 229 10.56 -9.96 -7.52
N HIS A 230 9.46 -9.27 -7.28
CA HIS A 230 9.40 -8.05 -6.49
C HIS A 230 8.48 -8.23 -5.29
N HIS A 231 8.90 -7.71 -4.15
CA HIS A 231 8.12 -7.66 -2.92
C HIS A 231 7.58 -6.25 -2.74
N TRP A 232 6.27 -6.10 -2.75
CA TRP A 232 5.58 -4.83 -2.57
C TRP A 232 4.86 -4.86 -1.23
N GLN A 233 5.62 -4.60 -0.17
CA GLN A 233 5.16 -4.71 1.20
C GLN A 233 4.73 -3.36 1.77
N CYS A 234 3.71 -3.38 2.62
CA CYS A 234 3.38 -2.29 3.50
C CYS A 234 4.56 -2.00 4.45
N PRO A 235 4.67 -0.77 4.98
CA PRO A 235 5.64 -0.49 6.03
C PRO A 235 5.48 -1.42 7.24
N PRO A 236 6.56 -1.66 8.00
CA PRO A 236 6.51 -2.50 9.19
C PRO A 236 5.34 -2.19 10.12
N GLY A 237 4.61 -3.22 10.55
CA GLY A 237 3.44 -3.07 11.43
C GLY A 237 2.16 -2.62 10.74
N MET A 238 2.11 -2.59 9.40
CA MET A 238 0.91 -2.28 8.64
C MET A 238 0.41 -3.48 7.84
N VAL A 239 -0.90 -3.51 7.59
CA VAL A 239 -1.59 -4.54 6.80
C VAL A 239 -2.37 -3.90 5.65
N VAL A 240 -2.68 -4.69 4.63
CA VAL A 240 -3.45 -4.21 3.48
C VAL A 240 -4.94 -4.18 3.84
N THR A 241 -5.56 -3.02 3.64
CA THR A 241 -6.97 -2.79 4.00
C THR A 241 -7.81 -2.34 2.82
N GLY A 242 -7.22 -2.13 1.64
CA GLY A 242 -7.95 -1.64 0.49
C GLY A 242 -7.06 -1.58 -0.74
N ALA A 243 -7.68 -1.38 -1.89
CA ALA A 243 -6.94 -1.31 -3.14
C ALA A 243 -7.68 -0.60 -4.28
N ALA A 244 -6.90 -0.19 -5.27
CA ALA A 244 -7.34 0.19 -6.62
C ALA A 244 -6.38 -0.40 -7.67
N ILE A 245 -6.72 -0.26 -8.94
CA ILE A 245 -5.90 -0.71 -10.06
C ILE A 245 -5.85 0.36 -11.14
N GLY A 246 -4.64 0.65 -11.65
CA GLY A 246 -4.44 1.37 -12.88
C GLY A 246 -4.32 0.40 -14.05
N HIS A 247 -5.08 0.62 -15.12
CA HIS A 247 -5.11 -0.29 -16.26
C HIS A 247 -5.32 0.43 -17.60
N VAL A 248 -4.98 -0.21 -18.71
CA VAL A 248 -5.16 0.31 -20.07
C VAL A 248 -6.23 -0.52 -20.79
N PRO A 249 -7.46 0.01 -20.95
CA PRO A 249 -8.51 -0.67 -21.70
C PRO A 249 -8.09 -0.87 -23.16
N ASP A 250 -8.49 -1.99 -23.76
CA ASP A 250 -8.43 -2.15 -25.21
C ASP A 250 -9.32 -1.11 -25.90
N LYS A 251 -8.94 -0.71 -27.12
CA LYS A 251 -9.69 0.28 -27.90
C LYS A 251 -11.13 -0.13 -28.17
N LYS A 252 -11.44 -1.44 -28.13
CA LYS A 252 -12.79 -1.98 -28.32
C LYS A 252 -13.53 -2.21 -27.01
N GLY A 253 -12.95 -1.88 -25.86
CA GLY A 253 -13.56 -2.08 -24.54
C GLY A 253 -13.83 -3.55 -24.19
N LYS A 254 -13.03 -4.48 -24.74
CA LYS A 254 -13.26 -5.92 -24.56
C LYS A 254 -12.47 -6.55 -23.42
N HIS A 255 -11.35 -5.96 -23.08
CA HIS A 255 -10.45 -6.38 -22.01
C HIS A 255 -9.56 -5.21 -21.64
N THR A 256 -8.75 -5.37 -20.60
CA THR A 256 -7.74 -4.38 -20.21
C THR A 256 -6.40 -5.03 -19.92
N ARG A 257 -5.35 -4.23 -19.84
CA ARG A 257 -4.04 -4.65 -19.34
C ARG A 257 -3.78 -3.96 -17.99
N PRO A 258 -3.54 -4.70 -16.90
CA PRO A 258 -3.14 -4.08 -15.64
C PRO A 258 -1.80 -3.36 -15.83
N VAL A 259 -1.63 -2.23 -15.16
CA VAL A 259 -0.38 -1.46 -15.13
C VAL A 259 0.17 -1.43 -13.72
N TYR A 260 -0.66 -1.13 -12.72
CA TYR A 260 -0.23 -1.18 -11.33
C TYR A 260 -1.39 -1.58 -10.41
N LEU A 261 -1.05 -2.11 -9.24
CA LEU A 261 -1.96 -2.25 -8.11
C LEU A 261 -1.59 -1.19 -7.06
N LEU A 262 -2.59 -0.43 -6.64
CA LEU A 262 -2.46 0.49 -5.52
C LEU A 262 -3.05 -0.19 -4.29
N LEU A 263 -2.26 -0.32 -3.22
CA LEU A 263 -2.66 -0.94 -1.97
C LEU A 263 -2.72 0.12 -0.87
N GLU A 264 -3.81 0.16 -0.12
CA GLU A 264 -3.88 0.92 1.13
C GLU A 264 -3.34 0.07 2.26
N CYS A 265 -2.34 0.60 2.94
CA CYS A 265 -1.72 0.02 4.11
C CYS A 265 -2.14 0.81 5.34
N ARG A 266 -2.59 0.11 6.38
CA ARG A 266 -2.95 0.72 7.66
C ARG A 266 -2.28 0.03 8.81
N LYS A 267 -1.95 0.82 9.84
CA LYS A 267 -1.28 0.35 11.04
C LYS A 267 -2.16 -0.64 11.79
N LEU A 268 -1.56 -1.79 12.10
CA LEU A 268 -2.08 -2.78 13.03
C LEU A 268 -1.78 -2.29 14.45
N LEU A 269 -2.81 -2.23 15.26
CA LEU A 269 -2.78 -1.82 16.66
C LEU A 269 -3.15 -3.01 17.54
N HIS A 270 -2.69 -3.00 18.78
CA HIS A 270 -3.05 -3.98 19.80
C HIS A 270 -3.12 -3.30 21.17
N GLY A 271 -4.16 -3.57 21.96
CA GLY A 271 -4.32 -2.97 23.29
C GLY A 271 -5.40 -3.58 24.15
#